data_AF-A0A351V7D3-F1
#
_entry.id   AF-A0A351V7D3-F1
#
_cell.length_a   1.000
_cell.length_b   1.000
_cell.length_c   1.000
_cell.angle_alpha   90.00
_cell.angle_beta   90.00
_cell.angle_gamma   90.00
#
_symmetry.space_group_name_H-M   'P 1'
#
loop_
_entity.id
_entity.type
_entity.pdbx_description
1 polymer ?
#
loop_
_entity_poly.entity_id
_entity_poly.type
_entity_poly.pdbx_seq_one_letter_code
_entity_poly.pdbx_strand_id
1 'polypeptide(L)'
;MIELEEQRIGRNKETIVNHTYINSGEYRKKYDFISDNRELSRILYKLAKDMLEHRSGTEYEDMYWIDLDTLNVVAKEINVTVKKRIIYSASTKNVIKQHKSLLTIHNHPDSFPPSIDDLNSNFDHNYEVGIVACHDGRVYMYSANEKINENYYKLVVEGYLKSGYNT
;
A
#
# COMPACT_ATOMS: atom_id res chain seq x y z
N MET A 1 -31.44 -5.12 -11.76
CA MET A 1 -31.70 -4.06 -10.77
C MET A 1 -31.53 -4.55 -9.32
N ILE A 2 -31.83 -5.82 -9.01
CA ILE A 2 -31.67 -6.42 -7.66
C ILE A 2 -30.19 -6.74 -7.33
N GLU A 3 -29.39 -7.14 -8.33
CA GLU A 3 -27.97 -7.54 -8.16
C GLU A 3 -27.03 -6.38 -7.72
N LEU A 4 -27.40 -5.13 -8.04
CA LEU A 4 -26.66 -3.92 -7.59
C LEU A 4 -26.96 -3.55 -6.13
N GLU A 5 -28.11 -3.98 -5.61
CA GLU A 5 -28.60 -3.62 -4.28
C GLU A 5 -28.05 -4.58 -3.22
N GLU A 6 -27.86 -5.86 -3.57
CA GLU A 6 -27.17 -6.84 -2.70
C GLU A 6 -25.68 -6.52 -2.51
N GLN A 7 -24.98 -5.95 -3.50
CA GLN A 7 -23.59 -5.50 -3.35
C GLN A 7 -23.40 -4.32 -2.38
N ARG A 8 -24.48 -3.62 -1.99
CA ARG A 8 -24.41 -2.48 -1.06
C ARG A 8 -24.54 -2.89 0.41
N ILE A 9 -25.05 -4.08 0.70
CA ILE A 9 -25.21 -4.60 2.06
C ILE A 9 -23.86 -5.23 2.48
N GLY A 10 -22.93 -4.39 2.95
CA GLY A 10 -21.64 -4.86 3.50
C GLY A 10 -20.41 -4.04 3.12
N ARG A 11 -20.52 -3.05 2.22
CA ARG A 11 -19.39 -2.17 1.87
C ARG A 11 -19.17 -1.10 2.93
N ASN A 12 -17.93 -0.93 3.37
CA ASN A 12 -17.54 0.14 4.28
C ASN A 12 -17.48 1.47 3.52
N LYS A 13 -18.34 2.42 3.86
CA LYS A 13 -18.41 3.72 3.18
C LYS A 13 -17.14 4.56 3.33
N GLU A 14 -16.47 4.44 4.47
CA GLU A 14 -15.25 5.20 4.78
C GLU A 14 -14.06 4.78 3.91
N THR A 15 -14.13 3.60 3.29
CA THR A 15 -13.06 3.05 2.45
C THR A 15 -13.44 3.03 0.97
N ILE A 16 -14.51 3.72 0.57
CA ILE A 16 -14.88 3.84 -0.86
C ILE A 16 -13.91 4.79 -1.56
N VAL A 17 -13.34 4.32 -2.65
CA VAL A 17 -12.44 5.12 -3.48
C VAL A 17 -13.23 6.02 -4.44
N ASN A 18 -12.73 7.24 -4.64
CA ASN A 18 -13.22 8.12 -5.70
C ASN A 18 -12.68 7.65 -7.07
N HIS A 19 -13.48 6.87 -7.80
CA HIS A 19 -13.12 6.33 -9.12
C HIS A 19 -12.74 7.41 -10.14
N THR A 20 -13.42 8.56 -10.14
CA THR A 20 -13.08 9.67 -11.05
C THR A 20 -11.70 10.23 -10.72
N TYR A 21 -11.37 10.38 -9.44
CA TYR A 21 -10.10 10.91 -8.99
C TYR A 21 -8.93 9.99 -9.34
N ILE A 22 -9.01 8.69 -9.04
CA ILE A 22 -7.91 7.75 -9.32
C ILE A 22 -7.69 7.53 -10.82
N ASN A 23 -8.67 7.87 -11.66
CA ASN A 23 -8.55 7.85 -13.12
C ASN A 23 -8.06 9.19 -13.70
N SER A 24 -7.87 10.21 -12.87
CA SER A 24 -7.48 11.54 -13.31
C SER A 24 -5.98 11.64 -13.64
N GLY A 25 -5.64 12.62 -14.49
CA GLY A 25 -4.24 12.98 -14.73
C GLY A 25 -3.53 13.52 -13.50
N GLU A 26 -4.27 14.10 -12.54
CA GLU A 26 -3.71 14.59 -11.28
C GLU A 26 -3.19 13.43 -10.42
N TYR A 27 -3.99 12.38 -10.24
CA TYR A 27 -3.57 11.21 -9.50
C TYR A 27 -2.40 10.49 -10.19
N ARG A 28 -2.46 10.35 -11.52
CA ARG A 28 -1.36 9.77 -12.31
C ARG A 28 -0.02 10.49 -12.10
N LYS A 29 -0.03 11.82 -12.06
CA LYS A 29 1.17 12.64 -11.89
C LYS A 29 1.92 12.35 -10.58
N LYS A 30 1.23 11.86 -9.53
CA LYS A 30 1.89 11.47 -8.27
C LYS A 30 2.97 10.41 -8.49
N TYR A 31 2.75 9.48 -9.43
CA TYR A 31 3.69 8.40 -9.74
C TYR A 31 4.83 8.84 -10.66
N ASP A 32 4.65 9.93 -11.41
CA ASP A 32 5.71 10.53 -12.21
C ASP A 32 6.77 11.22 -11.32
N PHE A 33 6.44 11.58 -10.08
CA PHE A 33 7.39 12.14 -9.10
C PHE A 33 8.16 11.08 -8.28
N ILE A 34 7.79 9.80 -8.40
CA ILE A 34 8.40 8.71 -7.63
C ILE A 34 9.71 8.23 -8.26
N SER A 35 9.80 8.27 -9.59
CA SER A 35 10.97 7.82 -10.34
C SER A 35 11.08 8.54 -11.67
N ASP A 36 12.33 8.80 -12.10
CA ASP A 36 12.60 9.30 -13.46
C ASP A 36 12.34 8.22 -14.53
N ASN A 37 12.16 6.96 -14.13
CA ASN A 37 11.82 5.87 -15.03
C ASN A 37 10.31 5.86 -15.35
N ARG A 38 9.97 6.36 -16.54
CA ARG A 38 8.59 6.42 -17.05
C ARG A 38 7.87 5.07 -17.11
N GLU A 39 8.59 3.97 -17.30
CA GLU A 39 7.99 2.63 -17.30
C GLU A 39 7.57 2.24 -15.89
N LEU A 40 8.46 2.43 -14.91
CA LEU A 40 8.15 2.19 -13.50
C LEU A 40 6.96 3.04 -13.04
N SER A 41 6.93 4.34 -13.34
CA SER A 41 5.80 5.22 -13.00
C SER A 41 4.47 4.72 -13.57
N ARG A 42 4.46 4.18 -14.80
CA ARG A 42 3.26 3.58 -15.41
C ARG A 42 2.83 2.31 -14.70
N ILE A 43 3.77 1.44 -14.35
CA ILE A 43 3.50 0.20 -13.61
C ILE A 43 2.91 0.54 -12.24
N LEU A 44 3.54 1.44 -11.49
CA LEU A 44 3.07 1.84 -10.15
C LEU A 44 1.67 2.44 -10.19
N TYR A 45 1.41 3.37 -11.13
CA TYR A 45 0.07 3.95 -11.30
C TYR A 45 -0.98 2.88 -11.62
N LYS A 46 -0.66 1.95 -12.53
CA LYS A 46 -1.56 0.86 -12.90
C LYS A 46 -1.87 -0.03 -11.69
N LEU A 47 -0.86 -0.50 -10.98
CA LEU A 47 -1.04 -1.38 -9.82
C LEU A 47 -1.81 -0.69 -8.70
N ALA A 48 -1.51 0.59 -8.44
CA ALA A 48 -2.25 1.36 -7.45
C ALA A 48 -3.74 1.45 -7.79
N LYS A 49 -4.07 1.73 -9.06
CA LYS A 49 -5.46 1.73 -9.50
C LYS A 49 -6.11 0.37 -9.34
N ASP A 50 -5.46 -0.69 -9.80
CA ASP A 50 -6.00 -2.05 -9.75
C ASP A 50 -6.35 -2.44 -8.30
N MET A 51 -5.47 -2.14 -7.34
CA MET A 51 -5.71 -2.36 -5.91
C MET A 51 -6.85 -1.51 -5.36
N LEU A 52 -6.84 -0.21 -5.66
CA LEU A 52 -7.84 0.73 -5.14
C LEU A 52 -9.24 0.41 -5.69
N GLU A 53 -9.36 0.02 -6.95
CA GLU A 53 -10.63 -0.41 -7.54
C GLU A 53 -11.09 -1.74 -6.94
N HIS A 54 -10.18 -2.71 -6.81
CA HIS A 54 -10.48 -4.02 -6.25
C HIS A 54 -10.91 -3.95 -4.78
N ARG A 55 -10.22 -3.14 -3.96
CA ARG A 55 -10.46 -3.04 -2.51
C ARG A 55 -11.41 -1.93 -2.09
N SER A 56 -11.93 -1.14 -3.03
CA SER A 56 -12.90 -0.06 -2.74
C SER A 56 -14.08 -0.57 -1.92
N GLY A 57 -14.36 0.07 -0.79
CA GLY A 57 -15.43 -0.31 0.13
C GLY A 57 -15.16 -1.57 0.95
N THR A 58 -13.91 -2.03 1.01
CA THR A 58 -13.45 -3.12 1.89
C THR A 58 -12.41 -2.64 2.89
N GLU A 59 -12.09 -3.44 3.90
CA GLU A 59 -11.00 -3.17 4.86
C GLU A 59 -9.78 -4.07 4.60
N TYR A 60 -9.66 -4.59 3.39
CA TYR A 60 -8.59 -5.51 3.00
C TYR A 60 -7.53 -4.79 2.17
N GLU A 61 -6.36 -5.40 2.16
CA GLU A 61 -5.19 -4.86 1.48
C GLU A 61 -4.69 -5.84 0.42
N ASP A 62 -4.17 -5.27 -0.65
CA ASP A 62 -3.42 -5.91 -1.71
C ASP A 62 -1.98 -5.43 -1.65
N MET A 63 -1.04 -6.29 -2.04
CA MET A 63 0.37 -5.95 -2.09
C MET A 63 1.03 -6.56 -3.32
N TYR A 64 1.97 -5.83 -3.91
CA TYR A 64 2.78 -6.25 -5.05
C TYR A 64 4.26 -6.02 -4.75
N TRP A 65 5.09 -6.89 -5.31
CA TRP A 65 6.54 -6.77 -5.31
C TRP A 65 7.03 -6.63 -6.74
N ILE A 66 7.82 -5.59 -6.98
CA ILE A 66 8.39 -5.26 -8.28
C ILE A 66 9.90 -5.40 -8.18
N ASP A 67 10.48 -6.18 -9.09
CA ASP A 67 11.92 -6.21 -9.27
C ASP A 67 12.36 -4.98 -10.06
N LEU A 68 13.21 -4.14 -9.48
CA LEU A 68 13.64 -2.88 -10.08
C LEU A 68 14.65 -3.05 -11.22
N ASP A 69 15.34 -4.19 -11.30
CA ASP A 69 16.30 -4.48 -12.38
C ASP A 69 15.58 -4.86 -13.68
N THR A 70 14.45 -5.55 -13.56
CA THR A 70 13.65 -6.08 -14.68
C THR A 70 12.33 -5.38 -14.90
N LEU A 71 11.90 -4.53 -13.95
CA LEU A 71 10.60 -3.83 -13.91
C LEU A 71 9.39 -4.78 -14.00
N ASN A 72 9.54 -6.01 -13.51
CA ASN A 72 8.45 -6.99 -13.49
C ASN A 72 7.84 -7.13 -12.10
N VAL A 73 6.53 -7.38 -12.06
CA VAL A 73 5.85 -7.83 -10.84
C VAL A 73 6.25 -9.29 -10.61
N VAL A 74 7.01 -9.54 -9.55
CA VAL A 74 7.55 -10.87 -9.23
C VAL A 74 6.72 -11.61 -8.18
N ALA A 75 5.96 -10.88 -7.34
CA ALA A 75 5.01 -11.46 -6.41
C ALA A 75 3.81 -10.54 -6.20
N LYS A 76 2.70 -11.13 -5.73
CA LYS A 76 1.48 -10.39 -5.36
C LYS A 76 0.69 -11.15 -4.31
N GLU A 77 0.06 -10.42 -3.40
CA GLU A 77 -0.89 -10.91 -2.42
C GLU A 77 -2.17 -10.10 -2.59
N ILE A 78 -3.12 -10.63 -3.38
CA ILE A 78 -4.34 -9.90 -3.77
C ILE A 78 -5.64 -10.57 -3.30
N ASN A 79 -5.54 -11.72 -2.66
CA ASN A 79 -6.69 -12.48 -2.17
C ASN A 79 -6.73 -12.52 -0.63
N VAL A 80 -6.06 -11.54 0.01
CA VAL A 80 -6.02 -11.46 1.47
C VAL A 80 -7.41 -11.11 2.00
N THR A 81 -7.85 -11.88 2.99
CA THR A 81 -9.16 -11.74 3.67
C THR A 81 -8.99 -11.36 5.15
N VAL A 82 -7.78 -11.05 5.57
CA VAL A 82 -7.49 -10.50 6.90
C VAL A 82 -7.49 -8.99 6.80
N LYS A 83 -8.23 -8.34 7.69
CA LYS A 83 -8.40 -6.88 7.67
C LYS A 83 -7.07 -6.18 7.97
N LYS A 84 -6.78 -5.13 7.18
CA LYS A 84 -5.68 -4.16 7.40
C LYS A 84 -4.32 -4.83 7.65
N ARG A 85 -4.05 -5.88 6.87
CA ARG A 85 -2.85 -6.69 7.01
C ARG A 85 -2.61 -7.51 5.75
N ILE A 86 -1.35 -7.57 5.34
CA ILE A 86 -0.87 -8.50 4.33
C ILE A 86 -0.33 -9.79 4.99
N ILE A 87 -0.66 -10.95 4.42
CA ILE A 87 -0.09 -12.24 4.81
C ILE A 87 0.75 -12.78 3.67
N TYR A 88 2.03 -13.03 3.94
CA TYR A 88 2.96 -13.47 2.90
C TYR A 88 2.78 -14.98 2.72
N SER A 89 2.40 -15.39 1.52
CA SER A 89 2.37 -16.80 1.13
C SER A 89 3.78 -17.39 1.10
N ALA A 90 3.88 -18.71 1.14
CA ALA A 90 5.16 -19.40 1.00
C ALA A 90 5.84 -19.09 -0.35
N SER A 91 5.06 -18.91 -1.41
CA SER A 91 5.56 -18.51 -2.73
C SER A 91 6.21 -17.13 -2.68
N THR A 92 5.50 -16.13 -2.14
CA THR A 92 6.00 -14.76 -1.99
C THR A 92 7.28 -14.72 -1.16
N LYS A 93 7.33 -15.46 -0.04
CA LYS A 93 8.56 -15.56 0.78
C LYS A 93 9.74 -16.16 0.01
N ASN A 94 9.50 -17.08 -0.91
CA ASN A 94 10.56 -17.65 -1.75
C ASN A 94 11.03 -16.64 -2.79
N VAL A 95 10.11 -15.93 -3.45
CA VAL A 95 10.45 -14.86 -4.41
C VAL A 95 11.27 -13.76 -3.74
N ILE A 96 10.87 -13.29 -2.57
CA ILE A 96 11.58 -12.24 -1.83
C ILE A 96 13.06 -12.61 -1.57
N LYS A 97 13.36 -13.89 -1.31
CA LYS A 97 14.74 -14.35 -1.09
C LYS A 97 15.60 -14.42 -2.35
N GLN A 98 14.97 -14.49 -3.53
CA GLN A 98 15.65 -14.64 -4.82
C GLN A 98 15.96 -13.30 -5.49
N HIS A 99 15.28 -12.23 -5.07
CA HIS A 99 15.45 -10.89 -5.61
C HIS A 99 16.09 -9.97 -4.57
N LYS A 100 16.93 -9.03 -5.02
CA LYS A 100 17.63 -8.08 -4.15
C LYS A 100 17.03 -6.69 -4.21
N SER A 101 16.78 -6.20 -5.42
CA SER A 101 16.32 -4.84 -5.69
C SER A 101 14.79 -4.80 -5.77
N LEU A 102 14.10 -4.99 -4.64
CA LEU A 102 12.63 -5.04 -4.59
C LEU A 102 12.02 -3.71 -4.15
N LEU A 103 11.04 -3.25 -4.91
CA LEU A 103 10.11 -2.21 -4.52
C LEU A 103 8.75 -2.84 -4.19
N THR A 104 8.12 -2.38 -3.11
CA THR A 104 6.78 -2.83 -2.74
C THR A 104 5.74 -1.74 -2.88
N ILE A 105 4.51 -2.12 -3.24
CA ILE A 105 3.35 -1.23 -3.26
C ILE A 105 2.13 -1.95 -2.69
N HIS A 106 1.41 -1.30 -1.77
CA HIS A 106 0.16 -1.81 -1.18
C HIS A 106 -0.85 -0.69 -0.95
N ASN A 107 -2.11 -1.02 -0.66
CA ASN A 107 -3.14 -0.04 -0.33
C ASN A 107 -3.44 0.02 1.18
N HIS A 108 -3.83 1.21 1.67
CA HIS A 108 -4.38 1.38 3.02
C HIS A 108 -5.84 1.83 2.95
N PRO A 109 -6.81 1.02 3.43
CA PRO A 109 -8.24 1.35 3.37
C PRO A 109 -8.61 2.57 4.24
N ASP A 110 -7.96 2.73 5.39
CA ASP A 110 -8.17 3.89 6.28
C ASP A 110 -7.34 5.11 5.87
N SER A 111 -6.52 4.99 4.82
CA SER A 111 -5.64 6.06 4.34
C SER A 111 -4.64 6.57 5.40
N PHE A 112 -4.24 5.71 6.34
CA PHE A 112 -3.15 6.06 7.26
C PHE A 112 -1.78 6.00 6.56
N PRO A 113 -0.77 6.73 7.08
CA PRO A 113 0.62 6.52 6.69
C PRO A 113 1.10 5.07 6.92
N PRO A 114 2.29 4.69 6.42
CA PRO A 114 2.89 3.38 6.70
C PRO A 114 2.88 3.06 8.20
N SER A 115 2.46 1.84 8.54
CA SER A 115 2.49 1.33 9.90
C SER A 115 3.91 0.95 10.32
N ILE A 116 4.09 0.65 11.60
CA ILE A 116 5.35 0.07 12.07
C ILE A 116 5.65 -1.29 11.43
N ASP A 117 4.63 -2.09 11.14
CA ASP A 117 4.80 -3.39 10.50
C ASP A 117 5.32 -3.20 9.06
N ASP A 118 4.87 -2.14 8.37
CA ASP A 118 5.34 -1.80 7.02
C ASP A 118 6.81 -1.36 7.02
N LEU A 119 7.19 -0.51 7.99
CA LEU A 119 8.56 -0.04 8.16
C LEU A 119 9.50 -1.20 8.53
N ASN A 120 9.11 -2.01 9.51
CA ASN A 120 9.90 -3.15 9.96
C ASN A 120 9.98 -4.23 8.88
N SER A 121 8.92 -4.48 8.11
CA SER A 121 8.97 -5.43 6.99
C SER A 121 9.88 -4.92 5.87
N ASN A 122 9.86 -3.61 5.57
CA ASN A 122 10.77 -3.00 4.59
C ASN A 122 12.23 -3.20 5.01
N PHE A 123 12.57 -2.96 6.28
CA PHE A 123 13.91 -3.21 6.81
C PHE A 123 14.26 -4.71 6.84
N ASP A 124 13.42 -5.55 7.42
CA ASP A 124 13.69 -6.99 7.63
C ASP A 124 13.94 -7.73 6.30
N HIS A 125 13.34 -7.27 5.21
CA HIS A 125 13.49 -7.86 3.88
C HIS A 125 14.38 -7.06 2.92
N ASN A 126 15.00 -5.96 3.39
CA ASN A 126 15.83 -5.05 2.59
C ASN A 126 15.15 -4.57 1.30
N TYR A 127 13.89 -4.16 1.38
CA TYR A 127 13.22 -3.54 0.23
C TYR A 127 13.77 -2.13 0.01
N GLU A 128 14.10 -1.80 -1.23
CA GLU A 128 14.66 -0.49 -1.60
C GLU A 128 13.69 0.64 -1.23
N VAL A 129 12.42 0.46 -1.59
CA VAL A 129 11.34 1.43 -1.36
C VAL A 129 10.03 0.69 -1.11
N GLY A 130 9.24 1.20 -0.16
CA GLY A 130 7.83 0.85 0.01
C GLY A 130 6.92 2.01 -0.40
N ILE A 131 5.77 1.69 -0.97
CA ILE A 131 4.75 2.65 -1.39
C ILE A 131 3.40 2.25 -0.82
N VAL A 132 2.68 3.22 -0.26
CA VAL A 132 1.29 3.08 0.18
C VAL A 132 0.39 3.90 -0.73
N ALA A 133 -0.59 3.28 -1.38
CA ALA A 133 -1.66 3.95 -2.11
C ALA A 133 -2.93 4.02 -1.24
N CYS A 134 -3.28 5.20 -0.77
CA CYS A 134 -4.43 5.39 0.12
C CYS A 134 -5.75 5.50 -0.64
N HIS A 135 -6.86 5.10 -0.01
CA HIS A 135 -8.19 5.15 -0.62
C HIS A 135 -8.71 6.58 -0.86
N ASP A 136 -8.22 7.54 -0.08
CA ASP A 136 -8.44 8.98 -0.32
C ASP A 136 -7.51 9.57 -1.40
N GLY A 137 -6.65 8.74 -1.99
CA GLY A 137 -5.73 9.11 -3.05
C GLY A 137 -4.43 9.76 -2.57
N ARG A 138 -4.13 9.82 -1.26
CA ARG A 138 -2.75 10.06 -0.81
C ARG A 138 -1.83 8.93 -1.24
N VAL A 139 -0.56 9.25 -1.47
CA VAL A 139 0.48 8.26 -1.78
C VAL A 139 1.65 8.54 -0.86
N TYR A 140 2.07 7.54 -0.10
CA TYR A 140 3.25 7.60 0.74
C TYR A 140 4.37 6.78 0.13
N MET A 141 5.58 7.31 0.17
CA MET A 141 6.81 6.59 -0.19
C MET A 141 7.70 6.57 1.04
N TYR A 142 8.27 5.42 1.35
CA TYR A 142 9.07 5.21 2.55
C TYR A 142 10.20 4.20 2.32
N SER A 143 11.21 4.26 3.16
CA SER A 143 12.30 3.30 3.26
C SER A 143 12.78 3.29 4.71
N ALA A 144 13.17 2.12 5.22
CA ALA A 144 13.58 1.92 6.60
C ALA A 144 15.03 1.41 6.64
N ASN A 145 15.91 2.16 7.30
CA ASN A 145 17.32 1.81 7.48
C ASN A 145 17.61 1.08 8.81
N GLU A 146 16.60 0.99 9.67
CA GLU A 146 16.69 0.28 10.94
C GLU A 146 15.33 -0.31 11.33
N LYS A 147 15.39 -1.34 12.18
CA LYS A 147 14.20 -1.91 12.80
C LYS A 147 13.73 -1.01 13.95
N ILE A 148 12.47 -0.60 13.90
CA ILE A 148 11.84 0.20 14.93
C ILE A 148 11.30 -0.70 16.04
N ASN A 149 11.64 -0.38 17.29
CA ASN A 149 11.07 -1.06 18.45
C ASN A 149 9.59 -0.70 18.62
N GLU A 150 8.72 -1.71 18.62
CA GLU A 150 7.26 -1.53 18.68
C GLU A 150 6.77 -0.80 19.94
N ASN A 151 7.36 -1.11 21.10
CA ASN A 151 6.95 -0.49 22.36
C ASN A 151 7.33 0.99 22.37
N TYR A 152 8.53 1.31 21.90
CA TYR A 152 8.98 2.69 21.80
C TYR A 152 8.11 3.49 20.82
N TYR A 153 7.81 2.93 19.64
CA TYR A 153 6.93 3.57 18.66
C TYR A 153 5.54 3.86 19.23
N LYS A 154 4.91 2.87 19.88
CA LYS A 154 3.60 3.04 20.52
C LYS A 154 3.64 4.16 21.56
N LEU A 155 4.65 4.18 22.44
CA LEU A 155 4.81 5.24 23.44
C LEU A 155 4.92 6.63 22.83
N VAL A 156 5.73 6.79 21.78
CA VAL A 156 5.96 8.07 21.11
C VAL A 156 4.71 8.55 20.38
N VAL A 157 4.11 7.69 19.55
CA VAL A 157 2.90 8.02 18.77
C VAL A 157 1.71 8.30 19.68
N GLU A 158 1.50 7.49 20.73
CA GLU A 158 0.48 7.79 21.73
C GLU A 158 0.72 9.13 22.43
N GLY A 159 1.97 9.47 22.71
CA GLY A 159 2.34 10.77 23.29
C GLY A 159 1.89 11.92 22.41
N TYR A 160 2.13 11.83 21.10
CA TYR A 160 1.67 12.83 20.15
C TYR A 160 0.13 12.87 19.99
N LEU A 161 -0.53 11.71 19.95
CA LEU A 161 -2.00 11.64 19.88
C LEU A 161 -2.65 12.27 21.12
N LYS A 162 -2.11 12.02 22.32
CA LYS A 162 -2.58 12.59 23.59
C LYS A 162 -2.32 14.09 23.69
N SER A 163 -1.23 14.57 23.08
CA SER A 163 -0.89 16.00 23.07
C SER A 163 -1.78 16.83 22.14
N GLY A 164 -2.57 16.17 21.27
CA GLY A 164 -3.40 16.79 20.25
C GLY A 164 -2.55 17.33 19.10
N TYR A 165 -2.74 16.80 17.88
CA TYR A 165 -2.17 17.44 16.70
C TYR A 165 -3.02 18.67 16.34
N ASN A 166 -2.39 19.84 16.46
CA ASN A 166 -2.88 21.21 16.19
C ASN A 166 -3.54 21.91 17.39
N THR A 167 -2.77 22.78 18.04
CA THR A 167 -3.24 24.15 18.37
C THR A 167 -2.91 25.06 17.19
#